data_AF-A0A6A4YVM1-F1
#
_entry.id   AF-A0A6A4YVM1-F1
#
_cell.length_a   1.000
_cell.length_b   1.000
_cell.length_c   1.000
_cell.angle_alpha   90.00
_cell.angle_beta   90.00
_cell.angle_gamma   90.00
#
_symmetry.space_group_name_H-M   'P 1'
#
loop_
_entity.id
_entity.type
_entity.pdbx_description
1 polymer ?
#
loop_
_entity_poly.entity_id
_entity_poly.type
_entity_poly.pdbx_seq_one_letter_code
_entity_poly.pdbx_strand_id
1 'polypeptide(L)' 'GHLTAFSCGQLLALYEHRTVVQGAVWGINSFDQWGVELGKVLATQVRNQLSASRKNQATSVDGFNSATATLLQTYLTK' A
#
# COMPACT_ATOMS: atom_id res chain seq x y z
N GLY A 1 24.35 -17.86 21.71
CA GLY A 1 24.40 -18.01 20.25
C GLY A 1 24.89 -16.72 19.65
N HIS A 2 25.95 -16.75 18.83
CA HIS A 2 26.49 -15.55 18.18
C HIS A 2 25.74 -15.28 16.87
N LEU A 3 25.42 -14.02 16.60
CA LEU A 3 24.85 -13.59 15.33
C LEU A 3 25.98 -13.46 14.29
N THR A 4 26.29 -14.58 13.64
CA THR A 4 27.17 -14.62 12.46
C THR A 4 26.34 -14.59 11.19
N ALA A 5 26.97 -14.37 10.03
CA ALA A 5 26.27 -14.47 8.74
C ALA A 5 25.55 -15.83 8.57
N PHE A 6 26.20 -16.92 9.01
CA PHE A 6 25.62 -18.25 9.00
C PHE A 6 24.37 -18.35 9.89
N SER A 7 24.48 -17.97 11.18
CA SER A 7 23.35 -18.02 12.12
C SER A 7 22.21 -17.08 11.69
N CYS A 8 22.52 -15.95 11.06
CA CYS A 8 21.53 -15.03 10.51
C CYS A 8 20.75 -15.66 9.35
N GLY A 9 21.45 -16.35 8.42
CA GLY A 9 20.80 -17.09 7.33
C GLY A 9 19.88 -18.20 7.84
N GLN A 10 20.31 -18.95 8.88
CA GLN A 10 19.47 -19.96 9.52
C GLN A 10 18.21 -19.34 10.15
N LEU A 11 18.35 -18.17 10.79
CA LEU A 11 17.22 -17.46 11.37
C LEU A 11 16.24 -16.97 10.29
N LEU A 12 16.74 -16.40 9.19
CA LEU A 12 15.90 -15.96 8.07
C LEU A 12 15.11 -17.14 7.49
N ALA A 13 15.81 -18.23 7.15
CA ALA A 13 15.19 -19.43 6.59
C ALA A 13 14.12 -20.01 7.52
N LEU A 14 14.36 -20.02 8.83
CA LEU A 14 13.38 -20.46 9.83
C LEU A 14 12.07 -19.65 9.73
N TYR A 15 12.13 -18.33 9.61
CA TYR A 15 10.95 -17.48 9.53
C TYR A 15 10.22 -17.55 8.18
N GLU A 16 10.97 -17.72 7.08
CA GLU A 16 10.38 -18.01 5.76
C GLU A 16 9.56 -19.30 5.79
N HIS A 17 10.14 -20.40 6.28
CA HIS A 17 9.46 -21.69 6.36
C HIS A 17 8.29 -21.66 7.34
N ARG A 18 8.44 -21.00 8.50
CA ARG A 18 7.35 -20.80 9.46
C ARG A 18 6.14 -20.15 8.78
N THR A 19 6.35 -19.08 8.02
CA THR A 19 5.28 -18.33 7.35
C THR A 19 4.60 -19.16 6.27
N VAL A 20 5.38 -19.93 5.49
CA VAL A 20 4.86 -20.87 4.48
C VAL A 20 4.01 -21.97 5.13
N VAL A 21 4.50 -22.59 6.21
CA VAL A 21 3.76 -23.64 6.93
C VAL A 21 2.46 -23.10 7.53
N GLN A 22 2.48 -21.88 8.09
CA GLN A 22 1.26 -21.25 8.61
C GLN A 22 0.21 -21.04 7.51
N GLY A 23 0.61 -20.59 6.32
CA GLY A 23 -0.33 -20.46 5.20
C GLY A 23 -0.89 -21.79 4.74
N ALA A 24 -0.04 -22.83 4.65
CA ALA A 24 -0.46 -24.18 4.31
C ALA A 24 -1.47 -24.76 5.33
N VAL A 25 -1.25 -24.55 6.62
CA VAL A 25 -2.17 -24.98 7.70
C VAL A 25 -3.51 -24.27 7.60
N TRP A 26 -3.53 -22.98 7.29
CA TRP A 26 -4.77 -22.20 7.15
C TRP A 26 -5.43 -22.29 5.78
N GLY A 27 -4.82 -23.01 4.82
CA GLY A 27 -5.34 -23.11 3.45
C GLY A 27 -5.35 -21.77 2.72
N ILE A 28 -4.46 -20.84 3.08
CA ILE A 28 -4.31 -19.55 2.42
C ILE A 28 -3.01 -19.50 1.61
N ASN A 29 -2.99 -18.68 0.57
CA ASN A 29 -1.80 -18.51 -0.24
C ASN A 29 -0.82 -17.52 0.42
N SER A 30 0.32 -18.02 0.91
CA SER A 30 1.38 -17.18 1.50
C SER A 30 2.13 -16.30 0.50
N PHE A 31 1.92 -16.51 -0.80
CA PHE A 31 2.73 -15.90 -1.86
C PHE A 31 1.99 -14.83 -2.66
N ASP A 32 0.69 -14.64 -2.44
CA ASP A 32 -0.05 -13.55 -3.08
C ASP A 32 -0.17 -12.31 -2.19
N GLN A 33 -0.56 -11.21 -2.84
CA GLN A 33 -0.61 -9.89 -2.23
C GLN A 33 -1.66 -9.01 -2.90
N TRP A 34 -2.82 -9.57 -3.25
CA TRP A 34 -3.88 -8.84 -3.97
C TRP A 34 -4.38 -7.59 -3.23
N GLY A 35 -4.33 -7.59 -1.90
CA GLY A 35 -4.78 -6.48 -1.06
C GLY A 35 -4.06 -5.16 -1.30
N VAL A 36 -2.90 -5.14 -1.96
CA VAL A 36 -2.15 -3.90 -2.23
C VAL A 36 -2.67 -3.13 -3.43
N GLU A 37 -3.41 -3.77 -4.34
CA GLU A 37 -3.70 -3.20 -5.66
C GLU A 37 -4.74 -2.09 -5.61
N LEU A 38 -5.78 -2.22 -4.79
CA LEU A 38 -6.82 -1.19 -4.67
C LEU A 38 -6.23 0.15 -4.19
N GLY A 39 -5.33 0.11 -3.21
CA GLY A 39 -4.63 1.30 -2.72
C GLY A 39 -3.80 1.98 -3.81
N LYS A 40 -3.09 1.21 -4.64
CA LYS A 40 -2.30 1.74 -5.78
C LYS A 40 -3.20 2.41 -6.82
N VAL A 41 -4.36 1.82 -7.13
CA VAL A 41 -5.33 2.39 -8.07
C VAL A 41 -5.91 3.70 -7.53
N LEU A 42 -6.39 3.71 -6.29
CA LEU A 42 -6.96 4.90 -5.66
C LEU A 42 -5.92 6.03 -5.53
N ALA A 43 -4.69 5.72 -5.12
CA ALA A 43 -3.62 6.71 -5.03
C ALA A 43 -3.27 7.32 -6.40
N THR A 44 -3.35 6.52 -7.48
CA THR A 44 -3.15 7.01 -8.85
C THR A 44 -4.23 8.00 -9.25
N GLN A 45 -5.50 7.76 -8.90
CA GLN A 45 -6.59 8.69 -9.15
C GLN A 45 -6.37 10.02 -8.40
N VAL A 46 -6.01 9.96 -7.12
CA VAL A 46 -5.68 11.15 -6.32
C VAL A 46 -4.50 11.92 -6.91
N ARG A 47 -3.43 11.23 -7.29
CA ARG A 47 -2.25 11.85 -7.93
C ARG A 47 -2.62 12.60 -9.20
N ASN A 48 -3.50 12.03 -10.04
CA ASN A 48 -3.95 12.67 -11.27
C ASN A 48 -4.79 13.91 -10.98
N GLN A 49 -5.73 13.84 -10.02
CA GLN A 49 -6.50 15.00 -9.57
C GLN A 49 -5.58 16.13 -9.10
N LEU A 50 -4.63 15.84 -8.20
CA LEU A 50 -3.68 16.84 -7.69
C LEU A 50 -2.83 17.45 -8.81
N SER A 51 -2.40 16.65 -9.78
CA SER A 51 -1.65 17.16 -10.95
C SER A 51 -2.49 18.09 -11.81
N ALA A 52 -3.76 17.74 -12.05
CA ALA A 52 -4.69 18.56 -12.83
C ALA A 52 -5.02 19.89 -12.12
N SER A 53 -5.37 19.83 -10.83
CA SER A 53 -5.68 21.04 -10.03
C SER A 53 -4.49 22.01 -9.95
N ARG A 54 -3.26 21.50 -9.82
CA ARG A 54 -2.04 22.35 -9.78
C ARG A 54 -1.65 22.94 -11.13
N LYS A 55 -1.89 22.24 -12.25
CA LYS A 55 -1.52 22.72 -13.60
C LYS A 55 -2.52 23.72 -14.16
N ASN A 56 -3.82 23.44 -14.01
CA ASN A 56 -4.88 24.14 -14.75
C ASN A 56 -5.76 25.04 -13.87
N GLN A 57 -5.47 25.21 -12.58
CA GLN A 57 -6.36 25.86 -11.60
C GLN A 57 -7.80 25.29 -11.64
N ALA A 58 -7.97 24.02 -12.03
CA ALA A 58 -9.27 23.37 -12.12
C ALA A 58 -9.89 23.26 -10.71
N THR A 59 -11.09 23.82 -10.58
CA THR A 59 -11.69 24.27 -9.32
C THR A 59 -12.52 23.21 -8.58
N SER A 60 -12.87 22.10 -9.24
CA SER A 60 -13.70 21.05 -8.64
C SER A 60 -12.92 19.75 -8.39
N VAL A 61 -13.02 19.26 -7.16
CA VAL A 61 -12.60 17.91 -6.78
C VAL A 61 -13.81 16.99 -6.93
N ASP A 62 -13.85 16.25 -8.04
CA ASP A 62 -14.98 15.38 -8.40
C ASP A 62 -14.57 13.90 -8.36
N GLY A 63 -15.55 12.99 -8.22
CA GLY A 63 -15.32 11.55 -8.24
C GLY A 63 -14.81 10.93 -6.92
N PHE A 64 -14.72 11.73 -5.86
CA PHE A 64 -14.41 11.27 -4.51
C PHE A 64 -15.65 11.34 -3.61
N ASN A 65 -15.67 10.54 -2.53
CA ASN A 65 -16.68 10.72 -1.49
C ASN A 65 -16.53 12.11 -0.84
N SER A 66 -17.57 12.56 -0.14
CA SER A 66 -17.61 13.91 0.45
C SER A 66 -16.44 14.19 1.40
N ALA A 67 -16.09 13.24 2.26
CA ALA A 67 -14.99 13.39 3.21
C ALA A 67 -13.64 13.60 2.50
N THR A 68 -13.33 12.77 1.51
CA THR A 68 -12.08 12.87 0.73
C THR A 68 -12.06 14.13 -0.11
N ALA A 69 -13.19 14.53 -0.72
CA ALA A 69 -13.30 15.77 -1.49
C ALA A 69 -13.03 17.01 -0.60
N THR A 70 -13.62 17.08 0.60
CA THR A 70 -13.39 18.19 1.54
C THR A 70 -11.92 18.27 1.98
N LEU A 71 -11.28 17.14 2.27
CA LEU A 71 -9.87 17.12 2.67
C LEU A 71 -8.93 17.49 1.51
N LEU A 72 -9.20 17.00 0.31
CA LEU A 72 -8.42 17.36 -0.89
C LEU A 72 -8.56 18.85 -1.22
N GLN A 73 -9.78 19.41 -1.13
CA GLN A 73 -9.98 20.84 -1.31
C GLN A 73 -9.17 21.64 -0.29
N THR A 74 -9.24 21.25 0.99
CA THR A 74 -8.47 21.89 2.07
C THR A 74 -6.97 21.82 1.80
N TYR A 75 -6.47 20.67 1.34
CA TYR A 75 -5.05 20.47 1.01
C TYR A 75 -4.59 21.30 -0.20
N LEU A 76 -5.46 21.55 -1.17
CA LEU A 76 -5.14 22.34 -2.36
C LEU A 76 -5.21 23.86 -2.13
N THR A 77 -6.02 24.31 -1.17
CA THR A 77 -6.16 25.73 -0.82
C THR A 77 -5.14 26.23 0.20
N LYS A 78 -4.43 25.31 0.87
CA LYS A 78 -3.27 25.62 1.71
C LYS A 78 -2.00 25.63 0.88
#